data_AF-A0A7S3MDW1-F1
#
_entry.id   AF-A0A7S3MDW1-F1
#
_cell.length_a   1.000
_cell.length_b   1.000
_cell.length_c   1.000
_cell.angle_alpha   90.00
_cell.angle_beta   90.00
_cell.angle_gamma   90.00
#
_symmetry.space_group_name_H-M   'P 1'
#
loop_
_entity.id
_entity.type
_entity.pdbx_description
1 polymer ?
#
loop_
_entity_poly.entity_id
_entity_poly.type
_entity_poly.pdbx_seq_one_letter_code
_entity_poly.pdbx_strand_id
1 'polypeptide(L)'
;LIEMSTETDAREWHYCDVLGGAQKGPVPAVVLCRLLEKGVGVSPQTLIWKVGMESWLPMSSVEPFKSIAEFNSMQWYYIDIEGQQHGPVLSKMIVHKLKEGD
;
A
#
# COMPACT_ATOMS: atom_id res chain seq x y z
N LEU A 1 -3.12 0.99 24.92
CA LEU A 1 -1.98 0.20 24.41
C LEU A 1 -2.57 -0.78 23.41
N ILE A 2 -2.44 -0.52 22.11
CA ILE A 2 -2.90 -1.48 21.10
C ILE A 2 -1.78 -2.50 21.01
N GLU A 3 -2.08 -3.75 21.36
CA GLU A 3 -1.14 -4.87 21.21
C GLU A 3 -0.76 -5.00 19.73
N MET A 4 0.45 -4.53 19.40
CA MET A 4 1.15 -4.98 18.21
C MET A 4 1.52 -6.44 18.48
N SER A 5 0.67 -7.38 18.05
CA SER A 5 1.04 -8.79 17.98
C SER A 5 2.25 -8.91 17.04
N THR A 6 3.43 -9.07 17.62
CA THR A 6 4.71 -9.26 16.94
C THR A 6 4.86 -10.68 16.40
N GLU A 7 3.81 -11.25 15.84
CA GLU A 7 3.91 -12.50 15.13
C GLU A 7 4.24 -12.16 13.67
N THR A 8 5.54 -12.05 13.42
CA THR A 8 6.08 -11.80 12.08
C THR A 8 5.80 -13.05 11.26
N ASP A 9 4.63 -13.08 10.61
CA ASP A 9 4.20 -14.28 9.93
C ASP A 9 5.16 -14.63 8.79
N ALA A 10 5.74 -15.82 8.93
CA ALA A 10 6.90 -16.26 8.19
C ALA A 10 6.48 -16.65 6.77
N ARG A 11 6.59 -15.71 5.82
CA ARG A 11 6.37 -15.95 4.38
C ARG A 11 5.05 -16.68 4.10
N GLU A 12 3.94 -15.96 4.20
CA GLU A 12 2.61 -16.52 3.93
C GLU A 12 1.98 -16.08 2.60
N TRP A 13 2.34 -14.90 2.10
CA TRP A 13 1.58 -14.25 1.05
C TRP A 13 2.15 -14.50 -0.33
N HIS A 14 1.29 -14.92 -1.25
CA HIS A 14 1.54 -14.96 -2.67
C HIS A 14 0.86 -13.79 -3.36
N TYR A 15 1.40 -13.37 -4.51
CA TYR A 15 0.83 -12.30 -5.33
C TYR A 15 1.06 -12.55 -6.83
N CYS A 16 0.20 -12.01 -7.68
CA CYS A 16 0.38 -12.05 -9.13
C CYS A 16 1.08 -10.77 -9.60
N ASP A 17 2.19 -10.93 -10.33
CA ASP A 17 2.89 -9.79 -10.94
C ASP A 17 1.98 -9.06 -11.94
N VAL A 18 1.97 -7.74 -11.90
CA VAL A 18 1.14 -6.88 -12.76
C VAL A 18 1.55 -6.99 -14.23
N LEU A 19 2.82 -7.29 -14.50
CA LEU A 19 3.36 -7.32 -15.87
C LEU A 19 3.18 -8.65 -16.59
N GLY A 20 3.20 -9.77 -15.86
CA GLY A 20 3.21 -11.10 -16.45
C GLY A 20 2.19 -12.07 -15.88
N GLY A 21 1.40 -11.67 -14.87
CA GLY A 21 0.46 -12.55 -14.16
C GLY A 21 1.12 -13.70 -13.40
N ALA A 22 2.46 -13.80 -13.43
CA ALA A 22 3.19 -14.85 -12.76
C ALA A 22 3.00 -14.74 -11.25
N GLN A 23 2.65 -15.87 -10.64
CA GLN A 23 2.59 -15.99 -9.18
C GLN A 23 4.00 -15.86 -8.60
N LYS A 24 4.13 -15.00 -7.59
CA LYS A 24 5.34 -14.78 -6.81
C LYS A 24 5.07 -15.06 -5.32
N GLY A 25 6.13 -15.31 -4.56
CA GLY A 25 6.07 -15.61 -3.14
C GLY A 25 6.34 -17.08 -2.79
N PRO A 26 6.19 -17.47 -1.50
CA PRO A 26 5.56 -16.66 -0.47
C PRO A 26 6.49 -15.60 0.15
N VAL A 27 5.93 -14.46 0.54
CA VAL A 27 6.63 -13.34 1.19
C VAL A 27 5.91 -12.88 2.46
N PRO A 28 6.59 -12.24 3.42
CA PRO A 28 5.94 -11.61 4.56
C PRO A 28 5.05 -10.44 4.11
N ALA A 29 3.97 -10.15 4.84
CA ALA A 29 3.07 -9.04 4.53
C ALA A 29 3.81 -7.69 4.41
N VAL A 30 4.81 -7.44 5.27
CA VAL A 30 5.62 -6.21 5.23
C VAL A 30 6.33 -5.97 3.90
N VAL A 31 6.66 -7.03 3.15
CA VAL A 31 7.25 -6.90 1.80
C VAL A 31 6.21 -6.34 0.84
N LEU A 32 5.00 -6.90 0.84
CA LEU A 32 3.90 -6.43 -0.01
C LEU A 32 3.45 -5.02 0.37
N CYS A 33 3.39 -4.69 1.66
CA CYS A 33 3.12 -3.33 2.14
C CYS A 33 4.13 -2.34 1.54
N ARG A 34 5.44 -2.63 1.65
CA ARG A 34 6.49 -1.75 1.11
C ARG A 34 6.44 -1.61 -0.40
N LEU A 35 6.12 -2.69 -1.13
CA LEU A 35 5.96 -2.64 -2.58
C LEU A 35 4.76 -1.76 -2.98
N LEU A 36 3.64 -1.88 -2.27
CA LEU A 36 2.43 -1.10 -2.49
C LEU A 36 2.62 0.38 -2.13
N GLU A 37 3.28 0.67 -0.99
CA GLU A 37 3.66 2.04 -0.58
C GLU A 37 4.53 2.73 -1.63
N LYS A 38 5.51 2.01 -2.19
CA LYS A 38 6.40 2.53 -3.23
C LYS A 38 5.77 2.55 -4.63
N GLY A 39 4.65 1.85 -4.83
CA GLY A 39 4.03 1.67 -6.14
C GLY A 39 4.91 0.90 -7.13
N VAL A 40 5.70 -0.07 -6.67
CA VAL A 40 6.65 -0.83 -7.49
C VAL A 40 6.21 -2.30 -7.58
N GLY A 41 5.98 -2.78 -8.80
CA GLY A 41 5.73 -4.20 -9.08
C GLY A 41 4.41 -4.78 -8.56
N VAL A 42 3.60 -3.98 -7.86
CA VAL A 42 2.24 -4.30 -7.41
C VAL A 42 1.35 -3.06 -7.49
N SER A 43 0.04 -3.27 -7.44
CA SER A 43 -0.99 -2.23 -7.46
C SER A 43 -2.14 -2.60 -6.51
N PRO A 44 -3.06 -1.68 -6.19
CA PRO A 44 -4.26 -2.02 -5.43
C PRO A 44 -5.12 -3.16 -6.03
N GLN A 45 -4.99 -3.41 -7.34
CA GLN A 45 -5.69 -4.49 -8.05
C GLN A 45 -4.87 -5.78 -8.17
N THR A 46 -3.63 -5.77 -7.69
CA THR A 46 -2.81 -6.98 -7.63
C THR A 46 -3.52 -8.02 -6.78
N LEU A 47 -3.71 -9.21 -7.35
CA LEU A 47 -4.29 -10.33 -6.64
C LEU A 47 -3.27 -10.90 -5.65
N ILE A 48 -3.73 -11.15 -4.44
CA ILE A 48 -2.97 -11.75 -3.35
C ILE A 48 -3.74 -12.92 -2.76
N TRP A 49 -3.00 -13.86 -2.18
CA TRP A 49 -3.56 -15.02 -1.54
C TRP A 49 -2.62 -15.53 -0.46
N LYS A 50 -3.17 -16.14 0.59
CA LYS A 50 -2.43 -16.95 1.54
C LYS A 50 -3.24 -18.17 1.95
N VAL A 51 -2.57 -19.14 2.57
CA VAL A 51 -3.22 -20.36 3.10
C VAL A 51 -4.38 -19.96 4.01
N GLY A 52 -5.53 -20.61 3.81
CA GLY A 52 -6.77 -20.31 4.54
C GLY A 52 -7.72 -19.33 3.84
N MET A 53 -7.28 -18.67 2.75
CA MET A 53 -8.18 -17.87 1.91
C MET A 53 -8.89 -18.74 0.86
N GLU A 54 -10.19 -18.51 0.65
CA GLU A 54 -10.99 -19.25 -0.34
C GLU A 54 -10.58 -18.97 -1.79
N SER A 55 -10.14 -17.74 -2.07
CA SER A 55 -9.78 -17.29 -3.41
C SER A 55 -8.76 -16.17 -3.38
N TRP A 56 -8.16 -15.89 -4.54
CA TRP A 56 -7.30 -14.74 -4.75
C TRP A 56 -8.11 -13.45 -4.68
N LEU A 57 -7.70 -12.50 -3.85
CA LEU A 57 -8.39 -11.23 -3.66
C LEU A 57 -7.49 -10.05 -4.03
N PRO A 58 -8.04 -8.93 -4.52
CA PRO A 58 -7.27 -7.70 -4.70
C PRO A 58 -6.61 -7.22 -3.41
N MET A 59 -5.41 -6.64 -3.51
CA MET A 59 -4.75 -5.97 -2.37
C MET A 59 -5.68 -4.96 -1.68
N SER A 60 -6.46 -4.21 -2.46
CA SER A 60 -7.40 -3.20 -1.96
C SER A 60 -8.57 -3.76 -1.14
N SER A 61 -8.77 -5.08 -1.06
CA SER A 61 -9.85 -5.69 -0.28
C SER A 61 -9.38 -6.41 0.99
N VAL A 62 -8.08 -6.40 1.31
CA VAL A 62 -7.50 -7.21 2.39
C VAL A 62 -6.60 -6.36 3.28
N GLU A 63 -6.78 -6.40 4.60
CA GLU A 63 -5.87 -5.72 5.53
C GLU A 63 -4.53 -6.46 5.66
N PRO A 64 -3.40 -5.75 5.87
CA PRO A 64 -3.28 -4.29 6.00
C PRO A 64 -3.17 -3.52 4.66
N PHE A 65 -3.23 -4.21 3.52
CA PHE A 65 -2.96 -3.63 2.20
C PHE A 65 -4.04 -2.64 1.75
N LYS A 66 -5.29 -2.90 2.13
CA LYS A 66 -6.44 -2.00 1.93
C LYS A 66 -6.16 -0.61 2.50
N SER A 67 -5.75 -0.52 3.77
CA SER A 67 -5.42 0.76 4.42
C SER A 67 -4.35 1.56 3.66
N ILE A 68 -3.33 0.87 3.14
CA ILE A 68 -2.26 1.50 2.33
C ILE A 68 -2.80 1.99 0.99
N ALA A 69 -3.63 1.18 0.31
CA ALA A 69 -4.23 1.54 -0.97
C ALA A 69 -5.18 2.75 -0.85
N GLU A 70 -5.96 2.80 0.22
CA GLU A 70 -6.83 3.94 0.55
C GLU A 70 -5.99 5.19 0.80
N PHE A 71 -4.97 5.12 1.67
CA PHE A 71 -4.08 6.24 1.92
C PHE A 71 -3.38 6.76 0.65
N ASN A 72 -2.95 5.86 -0.23
CA ASN A 72 -2.29 6.20 -1.49
C ASN A 72 -3.22 6.83 -2.52
N SER A 73 -4.54 6.63 -2.41
CA SER A 73 -5.55 7.22 -3.29
C SER A 73 -6.21 8.48 -2.72
N MET A 74 -6.04 8.75 -1.43
CA MET A 74 -6.49 9.99 -0.80
C MET A 74 -5.88 11.23 -1.47
N GLN A 75 -6.77 12.18 -1.76
CA GLN A 75 -6.45 13.46 -2.39
C GLN A 75 -6.79 14.59 -1.43
N TRP A 76 -5.93 15.59 -1.42
CA TRP A 76 -6.01 16.72 -0.53
C TRP A 76 -5.96 18.02 -1.31
N TYR A 77 -6.63 19.03 -0.76
CA TYR A 77 -6.42 20.43 -1.09
C TYR A 77 -5.86 21.10 0.16
N TYR A 78 -4.92 22.03 -0.02
CA TYR A 78 -4.35 22.79 1.08
C TYR A 78 -4.04 24.23 0.64
N ILE A 79 -3.85 25.11 1.61
CA ILE A 79 -3.42 26.49 1.39
C ILE A 79 -2.01 26.62 1.97
N ASP A 80 -1.08 27.17 1.21
CA ASP A 80 0.29 27.42 1.69
C ASP A 80 0.41 28.73 2.49
N ILE A 81 1.63 29.03 2.93
CA ILE A 81 1.91 30.23 3.72
C ILE A 81 1.70 31.54 2.96
N GLU A 82 1.71 31.51 1.62
CA GLU A 82 1.43 32.67 0.76
C GLU A 82 -0.08 32.83 0.50
N GLY A 83 -0.91 31.93 1.03
CA GLY A 83 -2.35 31.92 0.82
C GLY A 83 -2.77 31.29 -0.51
N GLN A 84 -1.85 30.64 -1.23
CA GLN A 84 -2.15 29.98 -2.49
C GLN A 84 -2.77 28.59 -2.23
N GLN A 85 -3.86 28.29 -2.93
CA GLN A 85 -4.50 26.98 -2.89
C GLN A 85 -3.79 25.98 -3.82
N HIS A 86 -3.50 24.80 -3.29
CA HIS A 86 -2.94 23.66 -4.01
C HIS A 86 -3.89 22.46 -3.96
N GLY A 87 -3.85 21.63 -5.00
CA GLY A 87 -4.57 20.36 -5.07
C GLY A 87 -5.40 20.16 -6.35
N PRO A 88 -5.96 18.95 -6.56
CA PRO A 88 -5.87 17.80 -5.68
C PRO A 88 -4.46 17.19 -5.70
N VAL A 89 -3.91 16.91 -4.53
CA VAL A 89 -2.58 16.30 -4.39
C VAL A 89 -2.68 15.02 -3.58
N LEU A 90 -1.95 13.98 -3.99
CA LEU A 90 -1.98 12.69 -3.28
C LEU A 90 -1.30 12.79 -1.91
N SER A 91 -1.80 12.04 -0.91
CA SER A 91 -1.19 11.98 0.44
C SER A 91 0.31 11.74 0.39
N LYS A 92 0.77 10.80 -0.46
CA LYS A 92 2.20 10.48 -0.62
C LYS A 92 3.05 11.67 -1.07
N MET A 93 2.47 12.58 -1.86
CA MET A 93 3.17 13.76 -2.35
C MET A 93 3.27 14.84 -1.27
N ILE A 94 2.24 15.00 -0.44
CA ILE A 94 2.32 15.87 0.74
C ILE A 94 3.39 15.35 1.70
N VAL A 95 3.38 14.06 2.00
CA VAL A 95 4.39 13.44 2.86
C VAL A 95 5.80 13.63 2.29
N HIS A 96 5.97 13.54 0.97
CA HIS A 96 7.25 13.81 0.33
C HIS A 96 7.68 15.28 0.51
N LYS A 97 6.82 16.26 0.19
CA LYS A 97 7.12 17.70 0.39
C LYS A 97 7.56 18.00 1.83
N LEU A 98 6.81 17.47 2.80
CA LEU A 98 7.11 17.66 4.23
C LEU A 98 8.43 17.02 4.68
N LYS A 99 8.88 15.94 4.01
CA LYS A 99 10.14 15.27 4.33
C LYS A 99 11.35 15.94 3.67
N GLU A 100 11.19 16.43 2.46
CA GLU A 100 12.27 17.07 1.68
C GLU A 100 12.44 18.56 2.02
N GLY A 101 11.46 19.18 2.67
CA GLY A 101 11.56 20.56 3.18
C GLY A 101 11.16 21.64 2.17
N ASP A 102 10.17 21.36 1.33
CA ASP A 102 9.50 22.34 0.46
C ASP A 102 8.42 23.15 1.21
#